data_AF-A0A969MRV1-F1
#
_entry.id   AF-A0A969MRV1-F1
#
_cell.length_a   1.000
_cell.length_b   1.000
_cell.length_c   1.000
_cell.angle_alpha   90.00
_cell.angle_beta   90.00
_cell.angle_gamma   90.00
#
_symmetry.space_group_name_H-M   'P 1'
#
loop_
_entity.id
_entity.type
_entity.pdbx_description
1 polymer ?
#
loop_
_entity_poly.entity_id
_entity_poly.type
_entity_poly.pdbx_seq_one_letter_code
_entity_poly.pdbx_strand_id
1 'polypeptide(L)' 'MLSQVEAAQPQEIPVIYAAAGTWHEALSTLVDLNRANPNDPTVNANLDELLGSVGLEAIANEPLF' A
#
# COMPACT_ATOMS: atom_id res chain seq x y z
N MET A 1 -11.49 -3.00 3.38
CA MET A 1 -11.09 -3.44 4.74
C MET A 1 -11.67 -4.79 5.17
N LEU A 2 -12.84 -5.23 4.67
CA LEU A 2 -13.45 -6.51 5.10
C LEU A 2 -12.81 -7.75 4.46
N SER A 3 -12.32 -7.66 3.22
CA SER A 3 -11.94 -8.83 2.42
C SER A 3 -10.76 -9.66 2.94
N GLN A 4 -9.82 -9.05 3.68
CA GLN A 4 -8.65 -9.77 4.23
C GLN A 4 -8.94 -10.33 5.63
N VAL A 5 -9.78 -9.67 6.43
CA VAL A 5 -10.14 -10.11 7.79
C VAL A 5 -11.10 -11.30 7.74
N GLU A 6 -11.95 -11.38 6.71
CA GLU A 6 -12.90 -12.48 6.52
C GLU A 6 -12.24 -13.83 6.22
N ALA A 7 -11.02 -13.84 5.67
CA ALA A 7 -10.26 -15.06 5.34
C ALA A 7 -9.11 -15.35 6.33
N ALA A 8 -8.80 -14.42 7.23
CA ALA A 8 -7.65 -14.50 8.13
C ALA A 8 -7.91 -15.38 9.35
N GLN A 9 -6.88 -16.12 9.77
CA GLN A 9 -6.90 -16.76 11.09
C GLN A 9 -6.96 -15.68 12.17
N PRO A 10 -7.62 -15.93 13.33
CA PRO A 10 -7.76 -14.94 14.39
C PRO A 10 -6.46 -14.28 14.87
N GLN A 11 -5.33 -14.99 14.73
CA GLN A 11 -3.98 -14.52 15.07
C GLN A 11 -3.35 -13.58 14.03
N GLU A 12 -3.85 -13.57 12.80
CA GLU A 12 -3.40 -12.71 11.70
C GLU A 12 -4.14 -11.36 11.70
N ILE A 13 -5.31 -11.30 12.32
CA ILE A 13 -6.16 -10.10 12.40
C ILE A 13 -5.42 -8.89 13.02
N PRO A 14 -4.67 -9.00 14.13
CA PRO A 14 -3.93 -7.86 14.69
C PRO A 14 -2.80 -7.38 13.77
N VAL A 15 -2.15 -8.30 13.04
CA VAL A 15 -1.11 -7.97 12.07
C VAL A 15 -1.72 -7.24 10.87
N ILE A 16 -2.90 -7.68 10.40
CA ILE A 16 -3.64 -7.00 9.35
C ILE A 16 -4.08 -5.61 9.78
N TYR A 17 -4.55 -5.41 11.01
CA TYR A 17 -4.91 -4.08 11.52
C TYR A 17 -3.70 -3.18 11.77
N ALA A 18 -2.58 -3.73 12.24
CA ALA A 18 -1.33 -2.98 12.40
C ALA A 18 -0.74 -2.57 11.05
N ALA A 19 -0.71 -3.50 10.09
CA ALA A 19 -0.38 -3.21 8.70
C ALA A 19 -1.37 -2.18 8.13
N ALA A 20 -2.67 -2.29 8.43
CA ALA A 20 -3.69 -1.33 8.00
C ALA A 20 -3.36 0.11 8.40
N GLY A 21 -3.05 0.36 9.66
CA GLY A 21 -2.63 1.69 10.14
C GLY A 21 -1.17 2.04 9.88
N THR A 22 -0.46 1.29 9.04
CA THR A 22 0.92 1.61 8.63
C THR A 22 1.03 1.75 7.11
N TRP A 23 0.25 0.97 6.35
CA TRP A 23 0.26 1.03 4.89
C TRP A 23 -0.46 2.26 4.35
N HIS A 24 -1.49 2.78 5.03
CA HIS A 24 -2.14 4.04 4.59
C HIS A 24 -1.18 5.23 4.73
N GLU A 25 -0.44 5.29 5.83
CA GLU A 25 0.56 6.33 6.12
C GLU A 25 1.76 6.22 5.18
N ALA A 26 2.24 4.99 4.93
CA ALA A 26 3.28 4.73 3.94
C ALA A 26 2.82 5.14 2.53
N LEU A 27 1.59 4.80 2.14
CA LEU A 27 1.01 5.18 0.85
C LEU A 27 0.90 6.69 0.73
N SER A 28 0.41 7.38 1.76
CA SER A 28 0.31 8.85 1.77
C SER A 28 1.67 9.49 1.55
N THR A 29 2.70 9.00 2.25
CA THR A 29 4.07 9.54 2.13
C THR A 29 4.65 9.30 0.73
N LEU A 30 4.44 8.11 0.17
CA LEU A 30 4.91 7.77 -1.18
C LEU A 30 4.17 8.56 -2.27
N VAL A 31 2.87 8.80 -2.13
CA VAL A 31 2.10 9.66 -3.04
C VAL A 31 2.61 11.10 -3.01
N ASP A 32 2.89 11.65 -1.83
CA ASP A 32 3.44 13.00 -1.71
C ASP A 32 4.84 13.11 -2.35
N LEU A 33 5.69 12.09 -2.17
CA LEU A 33 6.99 12.00 -2.84
C LEU A 33 6.85 11.89 -4.36
N ASN A 34 5.90 11.08 -4.84
CA ASN A 34 5.66 10.91 -6.26
C ASN A 34 5.16 12.21 -6.90
N ARG A 35 4.31 12.98 -6.21
CA ARG A 35 3.88 14.31 -6.69
C ARG A 35 5.02 15.31 -6.78
N ALA A 36 5.94 15.28 -5.82
CA ALA A 36 7.10 16.14 -5.81
C ALA A 36 8.12 15.77 -6.91
N ASN A 37 8.26 14.47 -7.20
CA ASN A 37 9.17 13.96 -8.23
C ASN A 37 8.60 12.73 -8.95
N PRO A 38 7.72 12.91 -9.96
CA PRO A 38 6.94 11.82 -10.56
C PRO A 38 7.76 10.82 -11.38
N ASN A 39 9.02 11.13 -11.66
CA ASN A 39 9.93 10.26 -12.40
C ASN A 39 11.00 9.61 -11.51
N ASP A 40 10.84 9.67 -10.18
CA ASP A 40 11.76 8.98 -9.27
C ASP A 40 11.54 7.46 -9.33
N PRO A 41 12.49 6.67 -9.87
CA PRO A 41 12.32 5.22 -9.99
C PRO A 41 12.25 4.53 -8.62
N THR A 42 12.82 5.13 -7.57
CA THR A 42 12.78 4.59 -6.21
C THR A 42 11.39 4.71 -5.62
N VAL A 43 10.73 5.85 -5.81
CA VAL A 43 9.38 6.10 -5.32
C VAL A 43 8.38 5.18 -6.03
N ASN A 44 8.52 5.02 -7.34
CA ASN A 44 7.69 4.11 -8.13
C ASN A 44 7.84 2.64 -7.68
N ALA A 45 9.07 2.17 -7.48
CA ALA A 45 9.31 0.81 -6.99
C ALA A 45 8.71 0.57 -5.59
N ASN A 46 8.82 1.56 -4.69
CA ASN A 46 8.24 1.46 -3.35
C ASN A 46 6.70 1.48 -3.38
N LEU A 47 6.08 2.23 -4.30
CA LEU A 47 4.63 2.20 -4.50
C LEU A 47 4.17 0.82 -4.98
N ASP A 48 4.87 0.24 -5.97
CA ASP A 48 4.58 -1.09 -6.49
C ASP A 48 4.67 -2.16 -5.39
N GLU A 49 5.75 -2.14 -4.59
CA GLU A 49 5.96 -3.08 -3.49
C GLU A 49 4.88 -2.94 -2.41
N LEU A 50 4.57 -1.70 -2.01
CA LEU A 50 3.55 -1.45 -0.99
C LEU A 50 2.18 -1.94 -1.47
N LEU A 51 1.77 -1.58 -2.68
CA LEU A 51 0.48 -1.97 -3.24
C LEU A 51 0.38 -3.49 -3.43
N GLY A 52 1.45 -4.15 -3.86
CA GLY A 52 1.52 -5.62 -3.90
C GLY A 52 1.37 -6.26 -2.52
N SER A 53 1.99 -5.69 -1.47
CA SER A 53 1.92 -6.22 -0.10
C SER A 53 0.50 -6.21 0.50
N VAL A 54 -0.39 -5.35 0.00
CA VAL A 54 -1.77 -5.21 0.48
C VAL A 54 -2.81 -5.72 -0.52
N GLY A 55 -2.38 -6.35 -1.62
CA GLY A 55 -3.27 -6.90 -2.67
C GLY A 55 -3.93 -5.84 -3.56
N LEU A 56 -3.27 -4.69 -3.73
CA LEU A 56 -3.67 -3.58 -4.59
C LEU A 56 -2.78 -3.43 -5.84
N GLU A 57 -2.03 -4.46 -6.21
CA GLU A 57 -1.15 -4.46 -7.40
C GLU A 57 -1.86 -4.03 -8.70
N ALA A 58 -3.17 -4.25 -8.81
CA ALA A 58 -3.96 -3.88 -9.98
C ALA A 58 -4.00 -2.38 -10.24
N ILE A 59 -3.84 -1.55 -9.19
CA ILE A 59 -3.82 -0.09 -9.31
C ILE A 59 -2.39 0.49 -9.28
N ALA A 60 -1.36 -0.35 -9.16
CA ALA A 60 0.03 0.10 -9.08
C ALA A 60 0.52 0.75 -10.38
N ASN A 61 -0.03 0.34 -11.52
CA ASN A 61 0.30 0.89 -12.84
C ASN A 61 -0.63 2.05 -13.27
N GLU A 62 -1.56 2.48 -12.41
CA GLU A 62 -2.40 3.64 -12.70
C GLU A 62 -1.71 4.94 -12.28
N PRO A 63 -1.94 6.06 -13.00
CA PRO A 63 -1.50 7.35 -12.52
C PRO A 63 -2.21 7.68 -11.20
N LEU A 64 -1.48 7.54 -10.10
CA LEU A 64 -1.94 7.93 -8.76
C LEU A 64 -1.88 9.46 -8.67
N PHE A 65 -3.06 10.08 -8.74
CA PHE A 65 -3.42 11.52 -8.67
C PHE A 65 -2.31 12.57 -8.53
#